data_AF-A0AA36E622-F1
#
_entry.id   AF-A0AA36E622-F1
#
_cell.length_a   1.000
_cell.length_b   1.000
_cell.length_c   1.000
_cell.angle_alpha   90.00
_cell.angle_beta   90.00
_cell.angle_gamma   90.00
#
_symmetry.space_group_name_H-M   'P 1'
#
loop_
_entity.id
_entity.type
_entity.pdbx_description
1 polymer ?
#
loop_
_entity_poly.entity_id
_entity_poly.type
_entity_poly.pdbx_seq_one_letter_code
_entity_poly.pdbx_strand_id
1 'polypeptide(L)'
;MAPAVPRSGDAIFANVERVNSELFTLTYGAIVRQLLTDLEEVEEVNKQLDQMGYNIGIRLIDEFLAKSNVTRCVNFRETAEVIAKVGFKMFLGVTASMTNWDSEGTSCSLILEDNPLIYFVELPDTCQGLYYCNILSGVVRGALEMVKLLKQVPEEYPYKDDE
;
A
#
# COMPACT_ATOMS: atom_id res chain seq x y z
N MET A 1 18.46 -16.57 -19.13
CA MET A 1 17.82 -15.26 -18.89
C MET A 1 18.44 -14.69 -17.63
N ALA A 2 19.10 -13.53 -17.69
CA ALA A 2 19.60 -12.88 -16.47
C ALA A 2 18.39 -12.47 -15.59
N PRO A 3 18.46 -12.63 -14.26
CA PRO A 3 17.37 -12.19 -13.40
C PRO A 3 17.18 -10.67 -13.57
N ALA A 4 15.94 -10.26 -13.84
CA ALA A 4 15.60 -8.84 -13.92
C ALA A 4 15.84 -8.20 -12.54
N VAL A 5 16.77 -7.25 -12.48
CA VAL A 5 17.02 -6.49 -11.26
C VAL A 5 15.77 -5.65 -10.97
N PRO A 6 15.22 -5.68 -9.73
CA PRO A 6 14.07 -4.84 -9.37
C PRO A 6 14.40 -3.39 -9.71
N ARG A 7 13.50 -2.70 -10.42
CA ARG A 7 13.73 -1.27 -10.71
C ARG A 7 13.72 -0.51 -9.40
N SER A 8 14.71 0.36 -9.18
CA SER A 8 14.71 1.27 -8.03
C SER A 8 13.40 2.05 -7.99
N GLY A 9 12.83 2.25 -6.79
CA GLY A 9 11.62 3.03 -6.58
C GLY A 9 11.69 4.41 -7.25
N ASP A 10 12.87 5.03 -7.26
CA ASP A 10 13.12 6.31 -7.95
C ASP A 10 12.93 6.23 -9.46
N ALA A 11 13.41 5.17 -10.10
CA ALA A 11 13.30 4.98 -11.54
C ALA A 11 11.86 4.73 -11.97
N ILE A 12 11.07 4.05 -11.12
CA ILE A 12 9.64 3.84 -11.37
C ILE A 12 8.90 5.17 -11.19
N PHE A 13 9.11 5.84 -10.05
CA PHE A 13 8.47 7.12 -9.72
C PHE A 13 8.70 8.20 -10.79
N ALA A 14 9.89 8.24 -11.39
CA ALA A 14 10.19 9.17 -12.48
C ALA A 14 9.32 8.95 -13.73
N ASN A 15 8.94 7.71 -14.01
CA ASN A 15 8.26 7.28 -15.24
C ASN A 15 6.74 7.07 -15.07
N VAL A 16 6.20 7.24 -13.85
CA VAL A 16 4.75 7.20 -13.61
C VAL A 16 4.15 8.58 -13.89
N GLU A 17 2.98 8.61 -14.53
CA GLU A 17 2.18 9.83 -14.67
C GLU A 17 1.78 10.34 -13.28
N ARG A 18 2.07 11.61 -13.03
CA ARG A 18 1.92 12.20 -11.70
C ARG A 18 0.86 13.28 -11.71
N VAL A 19 0.08 13.29 -10.63
CA VAL A 19 -0.82 14.37 -10.26
C VAL A 19 -0.17 15.14 -9.10
N ASN A 20 -0.52 16.41 -8.92
CA ASN A 20 -0.02 17.20 -7.80
C ASN A 20 -0.38 16.51 -6.47
N SER A 21 0.62 16.29 -5.60
CA SER A 21 0.46 15.64 -4.29
C SER A 21 -0.45 16.43 -3.34
N GLU A 22 -0.47 17.77 -3.45
CA GLU A 22 -1.37 18.62 -2.67
C GLU A 22 -2.83 18.38 -3.05
N LEU A 23 -3.12 18.20 -4.33
CA LEU A 23 -4.47 17.87 -4.78
C LEU A 23 -4.94 16.55 -4.17
N PHE A 24 -4.09 15.52 -4.16
CA PHE A 24 -4.40 14.25 -3.50
C PHE A 24 -4.61 14.42 -2.00
N THR A 25 -3.74 15.19 -1.34
CA THR A 25 -3.80 15.45 0.11
C THR A 25 -5.10 16.15 0.50
N LEU A 26 -5.48 17.20 -0.23
CA LEU A 26 -6.72 17.94 0.00
C LEU A 26 -7.97 17.09 -0.31
N THR A 27 -7.90 16.27 -1.36
CA THR A 27 -8.98 15.33 -1.70
C THR A 27 -9.18 14.31 -0.59
N TYR A 28 -8.08 13.75 -0.06
CA TYR A 28 -8.13 12.84 1.08
C TYR A 28 -8.70 13.51 2.33
N GLY A 29 -8.28 14.74 2.64
CA GLY A 29 -8.83 15.52 3.75
C GLY A 29 -10.33 15.79 3.61
N ALA A 30 -10.82 16.05 2.40
CA ALA A 30 -12.24 16.18 2.13
C ALA A 30 -13.01 14.88 2.39
N ILE A 31 -12.45 13.73 2.00
CA ILE A 31 -13.05 12.41 2.29
C ILE A 31 -13.13 12.16 3.80
N VAL A 32 -12.03 12.39 4.53
CA VAL A 32 -12.01 12.20 5.99
C VAL A 32 -13.03 13.11 6.67
N ARG A 33 -13.10 14.38 6.26
CA ARG A 33 -14.09 15.34 6.78
C ARG A 33 -15.52 14.90 6.49
N GLN A 34 -15.80 14.40 5.29
CA GLN A 34 -17.11 13.90 4.92
C GLN A 34 -17.50 12.71 5.80
N LEU A 35 -16.59 11.74 6.00
CA LEU A 35 -16.83 10.60 6.89
C LEU A 35 -17.08 11.02 8.34
N LEU A 36 -16.32 11.99 8.86
CA LEU A 36 -16.54 12.54 10.21
C LEU A 36 -17.88 13.28 10.34
N THR A 37 -18.45 13.76 9.23
CA THR A 37 -19.77 14.43 9.22
C THR A 37 -20.90 13.41 9.12
N ASP A 38 -20.69 12.33 8.35
CA ASP A 38 -21.69 11.31 8.07
C ASP A 38 -21.76 10.23 9.16
N LEU A 39 -20.68 10.02 9.91
CA LEU A 39 -20.54 9.00 10.94
C LEU A 39 -20.37 9.65 12.31
N GLU A 40 -21.21 9.25 13.27
CA GLU A 40 -21.20 9.80 14.63
C GLU A 40 -20.00 9.32 15.46
N GLU A 41 -19.48 8.12 15.17
CA GLU A 41 -18.43 7.46 15.94
C GLU A 41 -17.10 7.40 15.17
N VAL A 42 -16.02 7.87 15.81
CA VAL A 42 -14.66 7.88 15.24
C VAL A 42 -14.17 6.46 14.90
N GLU A 43 -14.61 5.45 15.64
CA GLU A 43 -14.28 4.06 15.36
C GLU A 43 -14.84 3.60 14.00
N GLU A 44 -16.05 4.01 13.66
CA GLU A 44 -16.67 3.68 12.36
C GLU A 44 -15.96 4.40 11.20
N VAL A 45 -15.49 5.63 11.43
CA VAL A 45 -14.63 6.34 10.47
C VAL A 45 -13.35 5.55 10.22
N ASN A 46 -12.68 5.06 11.27
CA ASN A 46 -11.46 4.26 11.15
C ASN A 46 -11.70 2.97 10.35
N LYS A 47 -12.81 2.27 10.61
CA LYS A 47 -13.21 1.05 9.87
C LYS A 47 -13.45 1.36 8.40
N GLN A 48 -14.14 2.46 8.10
CA GLN A 48 -14.41 2.85 6.72
C GLN A 48 -13.14 3.27 5.97
N LEU A 49 -12.25 4.02 6.61
CA LEU A 49 -10.94 4.36 6.01
C LEU A 49 -10.14 3.10 5.65
N ASP A 50 -10.06 2.12 6.57
CA ASP A 50 -9.38 0.84 6.31
C ASP A 50 -10.07 0.06 5.18
N GLN A 51 -11.40 -0.02 5.17
CA GLN A 51 -12.13 -0.76 4.14
C GLN A 51 -12.00 -0.13 2.74
N MET A 52 -12.04 1.21 2.65
CA MET A 52 -11.76 1.92 1.42
C MET A 52 -10.33 1.66 0.95
N GLY A 53 -9.36 1.73 1.87
CA GLY A 53 -7.97 1.43 1.60
C GLY A 53 -7.78 0.01 1.06
N TYR A 54 -8.44 -0.97 1.66
CA TYR A 54 -8.41 -2.37 1.21
C TYR A 54 -8.87 -2.53 -0.23
N ASN A 55 -10.03 -1.94 -0.57
CA ASN A 55 -10.58 -1.98 -1.93
C ASN A 55 -9.67 -1.28 -2.96
N ILE A 56 -8.93 -0.25 -2.53
CA ILE A 56 -7.90 0.39 -3.35
C ILE A 56 -6.69 -0.54 -3.51
N GLY A 57 -6.21 -1.12 -2.42
CA GLY A 57 -5.04 -2.00 -2.38
C GLY A 57 -5.16 -3.23 -3.29
N ILE A 58 -6.33 -3.88 -3.30
CA ILE A 58 -6.58 -5.03 -4.18
C ILE A 58 -6.50 -4.69 -5.67
N ARG A 59 -6.70 -3.42 -6.05
CA ARG A 59 -6.62 -2.93 -7.44
C ARG A 59 -5.25 -2.37 -7.78
N LEU A 60 -4.61 -1.69 -6.83
CA LEU A 60 -3.28 -1.08 -7.03
C LEU A 60 -2.17 -2.11 -7.24
N ILE A 61 -2.33 -3.31 -6.68
CA ILE A 61 -1.30 -4.35 -6.77
C ILE A 61 -0.98 -4.77 -8.20
N ASP A 62 -1.97 -4.82 -9.09
CA ASP A 62 -1.76 -5.20 -10.50
C ASP A 62 -0.86 -4.17 -11.21
N GLU A 63 -1.13 -2.89 -10.99
CA GLU A 63 -0.29 -1.81 -11.53
C GLU A 63 1.11 -1.81 -10.92
N PHE A 64 1.22 -2.07 -9.62
CA PHE A 64 2.51 -2.19 -8.93
C PHE A 64 3.35 -3.30 -9.56
N LEU A 65 2.80 -4.50 -9.74
CA LEU A 65 3.51 -5.64 -10.32
C LEU A 65 3.88 -5.38 -11.79
N ALA A 66 2.98 -4.76 -12.57
CA ALA A 66 3.22 -4.46 -13.98
C ALA A 66 4.36 -3.44 -14.20
N LYS A 67 4.52 -2.45 -13.30
CA LYS A 67 5.49 -1.35 -13.49
C LYS A 67 6.79 -1.52 -12.70
N SER A 68 6.79 -2.26 -11.60
CA SER A 68 7.95 -2.35 -10.70
C SER A 68 9.03 -3.35 -11.14
N ASN A 69 8.70 -4.29 -12.03
CA ASN A 69 9.54 -5.46 -12.35
C ASN A 69 9.97 -6.25 -11.10
N VAL A 70 9.20 -6.17 -10.01
CA VAL A 70 9.45 -6.96 -8.81
C VAL A 70 9.18 -8.43 -9.14
N THR A 71 10.18 -9.28 -8.90
CA THR A 71 10.01 -10.73 -8.95
C THR A 71 9.25 -11.23 -7.72
N ARG A 72 8.72 -12.45 -7.80
CA ARG A 72 8.00 -13.08 -6.68
C ARG A 72 8.84 -13.05 -5.40
N CYS A 73 8.33 -12.36 -4.37
CA CYS A 73 8.95 -12.32 -3.05
C CYS A 73 8.83 -13.68 -2.34
N VAL A 74 9.87 -14.07 -1.60
CA VAL A 74 9.99 -15.41 -1.00
C VAL A 74 9.40 -15.45 0.41
N ASN A 75 9.56 -14.38 1.19
CA ASN A 75 9.10 -14.31 2.57
C ASN A 75 8.45 -12.95 2.89
N PHE A 76 7.74 -12.88 4.02
CA PHE A 76 7.03 -11.67 4.43
C PHE A 76 7.95 -10.46 4.59
N ARG A 77 9.16 -10.68 5.10
CA ARG A 77 10.15 -9.62 5.31
C ARG A 77 10.57 -8.95 4.00
N GLU A 78 10.87 -9.75 2.99
CA GLU A 78 11.18 -9.26 1.65
C GLU A 78 10.01 -8.47 1.06
N THR A 79 8.79 -9.00 1.15
CA THR A 79 7.58 -8.32 0.66
C THR A 79 7.38 -6.97 1.35
N ALA A 80 7.56 -6.91 2.68
CA ALA A 80 7.41 -5.69 3.44
C ALA A 80 8.46 -4.64 3.06
N GLU A 81 9.72 -5.04 2.86
CA GLU A 81 10.77 -4.14 2.40
C GLU A 81 10.51 -3.60 1.00
N VAL A 82 10.00 -4.44 0.08
CA VAL A 82 9.62 -4.02 -1.27
C VAL A 82 8.47 -3.01 -1.22
N ILE A 83 7.45 -3.23 -0.40
CA ILE A 83 6.36 -2.27 -0.21
C ILE A 83 6.90 -0.94 0.32
N ALA A 84 7.74 -0.99 1.37
CA ALA A 84 8.26 0.20 2.03
C ALA A 84 9.18 1.05 1.13
N LYS A 85 10.03 0.42 0.32
CA LYS A 85 11.04 1.13 -0.50
C LYS A 85 10.60 1.39 -1.94
N VAL A 86 9.78 0.50 -2.51
CA VAL A 86 9.36 0.58 -3.92
C VAL A 86 7.91 1.03 -4.02
N GLY A 87 7.00 0.40 -3.25
CA GLY A 87 5.56 0.70 -3.30
C GLY A 87 5.23 2.13 -2.87
N PHE A 88 5.62 2.50 -1.65
CA PHE A 88 5.42 3.87 -1.15
C PHE A 88 6.11 4.90 -2.04
N LYS A 89 7.29 4.57 -2.57
CA LYS A 89 8.03 5.49 -3.44
C LYS A 89 7.31 5.69 -4.76
N MET A 90 6.78 4.62 -5.35
CA MET A 90 6.05 4.64 -6.60
C MET A 90 4.74 5.44 -6.50
N PHE A 91 3.97 5.25 -5.42
CA PHE A 91 2.62 5.84 -5.32
C PHE A 91 2.56 7.17 -4.57
N LEU A 92 3.40 7.36 -3.54
CA LEU A 92 3.37 8.54 -2.68
C LEU A 92 4.65 9.39 -2.79
N GLY A 93 5.68 8.94 -3.53
CA GLY A 93 6.93 9.66 -3.69
C GLY A 93 7.89 9.59 -2.50
N VAL A 94 7.49 8.87 -1.44
CA VAL A 94 8.20 8.77 -0.16
C VAL A 94 8.61 7.33 0.12
N THR A 95 9.61 7.12 0.96
CA THR A 95 10.04 5.78 1.39
C THR A 95 9.68 5.57 2.85
N ALA A 96 9.36 4.34 3.22
CA ALA A 96 9.14 3.96 4.61
C ALA A 96 10.31 3.10 5.14
N SER A 97 10.46 3.07 6.47
CA SER A 97 11.41 2.21 7.17
C SER A 97 10.68 1.10 7.93
N MET A 98 11.25 -0.10 7.93
CA MET A 98 10.70 -1.26 8.64
C MET A 98 11.44 -1.46 9.96
N THR A 99 10.70 -1.47 11.08
CA THR A 99 11.25 -1.60 12.44
C THR A 99 10.45 -2.64 13.25
N ASN A 100 10.86 -2.88 14.50
CA ASN A 100 10.13 -3.73 15.46
C ASN A 100 9.72 -5.11 14.92
N TRP A 101 10.66 -5.81 14.29
CA TRP A 101 10.44 -7.18 13.83
C TRP A 101 10.28 -8.13 15.02
N ASP A 102 9.30 -9.02 14.94
CA ASP A 102 9.19 -10.14 15.87
C ASP A 102 10.26 -11.21 15.56
N SER A 103 10.46 -12.13 16.51
CA SER A 103 11.45 -13.21 16.38
C SER A 103 11.16 -14.16 15.22
N GLU A 104 9.90 -14.28 14.82
CA GLU A 104 9.45 -15.16 13.74
C GLU A 104 9.48 -14.48 12.37
N GLY A 105 9.69 -13.16 12.31
CA GLY A 105 9.66 -12.39 11.07
C GLY A 105 8.27 -12.34 10.41
N THR A 106 7.21 -12.43 11.21
CA THR A 106 5.80 -12.40 10.78
C THR A 106 5.10 -11.09 11.07
N SER A 107 5.70 -10.23 11.91
CA SER A 107 5.17 -8.93 12.31
C SER A 107 6.27 -7.88 12.35
N CYS A 108 5.91 -6.64 12.02
CA CYS A 108 6.81 -5.51 11.93
C CYS A 108 6.03 -4.20 11.99
N SER A 109 6.72 -3.11 12.31
CA SER A 109 6.22 -1.74 12.18
C SER A 109 6.74 -1.11 10.89
N LEU A 110 5.85 -0.47 10.13
CA LEU A 110 6.22 0.38 8.99
C LEU A 110 6.12 1.83 9.44
N ILE A 111 7.23 2.56 9.36
CA ILE A 111 7.34 3.94 9.79
C ILE A 111 7.49 4.83 8.56
N LEU A 112 6.58 5.79 8.44
CA LEU A 112 6.62 6.81 7.40
C LEU A 112 7.09 8.12 8.02
N GLU A 113 8.37 8.47 7.80
CA GLU A 113 8.98 9.68 8.39
C GLU A 113 8.44 10.96 7.77
N ASP A 114 8.20 10.93 6.45
CA ASP A 114 7.62 12.03 5.69
C ASP A 114 6.30 11.57 5.09
N ASN A 115 5.19 11.98 5.72
CA ASN A 115 3.86 11.57 5.32
C ASN A 115 3.13 12.72 4.61
N PRO A 116 2.95 12.66 3.28
CA PRO A 116 2.32 13.74 2.53
C PRO A 116 0.85 13.96 2.91
N LEU A 117 0.15 12.93 3.41
CA LEU A 117 -1.27 13.02 3.74
C LEU A 117 -1.58 13.99 4.90
N ILE A 118 -0.59 14.30 5.74
CA ILE A 118 -0.79 15.09 6.96
C ILE A 118 -0.29 16.53 6.86
N TYR A 119 0.26 16.97 5.73
CA TYR A 119 0.89 18.30 5.60
C TYR A 119 -0.01 19.48 5.94
N PHE A 120 -1.32 19.35 5.74
CA PHE A 120 -2.30 20.43 5.99
C PHE A 120 -3.35 20.04 7.04
N VAL A 121 -3.01 19.09 7.91
CA VAL A 121 -3.98 18.46 8.81
C VAL A 121 -3.68 18.86 10.24
N GLU A 122 -4.69 19.40 10.90
CA GLU A 122 -4.74 19.60 12.34
C GLU A 122 -6.02 18.94 12.86
N LEU A 123 -5.88 18.01 13.81
CA LEU A 123 -7.02 17.29 14.35
C LEU A 123 -7.52 17.98 15.62
N PRO A 124 -8.82 18.32 15.72
CA PRO A 124 -9.39 18.86 16.95
C PRO A 124 -9.49 17.78 18.02
N ASP A 125 -9.56 18.19 19.30
CA ASP A 125 -9.70 17.28 20.45
C ASP A 125 -10.94 16.38 20.37
N THR A 126 -11.97 16.82 19.64
CA THR A 126 -13.19 16.03 19.39
C THR A 126 -12.95 14.80 18.53
N CYS A 127 -11.82 14.72 17.82
CA CYS A 127 -11.45 13.61 16.95
C CYS A 127 -10.42 12.66 17.62
N GLN A 128 -10.35 12.63 18.95
CA GLN A 128 -9.51 11.69 19.67
C GLN A 128 -9.83 10.24 19.27
N GLY A 129 -8.79 9.46 18.96
CA GLY A 129 -8.91 8.09 18.47
C GLY A 129 -8.98 7.95 16.95
N LEU A 130 -9.02 9.06 16.19
CA LEU A 130 -9.00 9.00 14.74
C LEU A 130 -7.61 8.60 14.23
N TYR A 131 -7.55 7.54 13.45
CA TYR A 131 -6.39 7.16 12.67
C TYR A 131 -6.50 7.83 11.31
N TYR A 132 -6.08 9.10 11.23
CA TYR A 132 -6.24 9.90 10.02
C TYR A 132 -5.67 9.22 8.77
N CYS A 133 -4.61 8.42 8.87
CA CYS A 133 -4.01 7.71 7.74
C CYS A 133 -4.42 6.23 7.62
N ASN A 134 -5.52 5.79 8.25
CA ASN A 134 -5.89 4.37 8.28
C ASN A 134 -6.16 3.78 6.89
N ILE A 135 -6.42 4.63 5.89
CA ILE A 135 -6.51 4.21 4.49
C ILE A 135 -5.23 3.49 4.02
N LEU A 136 -4.05 3.91 4.50
CA LEU A 136 -2.78 3.31 4.13
C LEU A 136 -2.65 1.88 4.68
N SER A 137 -3.14 1.65 5.90
CA SER A 137 -3.23 0.31 6.50
C SER A 137 -4.07 -0.62 5.63
N GLY A 138 -5.24 -0.14 5.20
CA GLY A 138 -6.12 -0.86 4.30
C GLY A 138 -5.46 -1.17 2.96
N VAL A 139 -4.78 -0.19 2.34
CA VAL A 139 -4.08 -0.38 1.05
C VAL A 139 -3.03 -1.47 1.16
N VAL A 140 -2.19 -1.44 2.20
CA VAL A 140 -1.15 -2.45 2.42
C VAL A 140 -1.79 -3.83 2.64
N ARG A 141 -2.87 -3.91 3.44
CA ARG A 141 -3.61 -5.14 3.69
C ARG A 141 -4.17 -5.75 2.41
N GLY A 142 -4.87 -4.96 1.59
CA GLY A 142 -5.47 -5.42 0.33
C GLY A 142 -4.41 -5.86 -0.68
N ALA A 143 -3.33 -5.09 -0.82
CA ALA A 143 -2.23 -5.46 -1.71
C ALA A 143 -1.56 -6.77 -1.30
N LEU A 144 -1.28 -6.96 -0.01
CA LEU A 144 -0.66 -8.19 0.51
C LEU A 144 -1.54 -9.43 0.34
N GLU A 145 -2.86 -9.27 0.47
CA GLU A 145 -3.82 -10.36 0.27
C GLU A 145 -3.80 -10.89 -1.16
N MET A 146 -3.75 -9.98 -2.15
CA MET A 146 -3.69 -10.36 -3.56
C MET A 146 -2.38 -11.05 -3.95
N VAL A 147 -1.25 -10.69 -3.33
CA VAL A 147 0.04 -11.39 -3.55
C VAL A 147 0.01 -12.81 -2.97
N LYS A 148 -0.81 -13.09 -1.94
CA LYS A 148 -1.00 -14.45 -1.44
C LYS A 148 -1.80 -15.33 -2.43
N LEU A 149 -2.69 -14.77 -3.25
CA LEU A 149 -3.42 -15.51 -4.30
C LEU A 149 -2.50 -15.96 -5.45
N LEU A 150 -1.37 -15.29 -5.70
CA LEU A 150 -0.32 -15.78 -6.60
C LEU A 150 0.34 -17.10 -6.11
N LYS A 151 0.01 -17.61 -4.91
CA LYS A 151 0.44 -18.94 -4.47
C LYS A 151 -0.39 -20.10 -5.04
N GLN A 152 -1.53 -19.87 -5.70
CA GLN A 152 -2.45 -20.96 -6.08
C GLN A 152 -2.74 -21.11 -7.59
N VAL A 153 -1.82 -20.72 -8.47
CA VAL A 153 -1.87 -21.22 -9.85
C VAL A 153 -0.60 -22.01 -10.13
N PRO A 154 -0.61 -23.34 -9.91
CA PRO A 154 0.30 -24.21 -10.64
C PRO A 154 -0.10 -24.10 -12.11
N GLU A 155 0.75 -23.47 -12.91
CA GLU A 155 0.62 -23.44 -14.36
C GLU A 155 1.02 -24.83 -14.91
N GLU A 156 0.15 -25.81 -14.73
CA GLU A 156 0.16 -27.03 -15.54
C GLU A 156 -0.96 -26.89 -16.57
N TYR A 157 -0.59 -26.41 -17.76
CA TYR A 157 -1.38 -26.64 -18.97
C TYR A 157 -0.85 -27.92 -19.63
N PRO A 158 -1.49 -29.09 -19.45
CA PRO A 158 -1.16 -30.25 -20.26
C PRO A 158 -1.89 -30.09 -21.60
N TYR A 159 -1.24 -29.45 -22.58
CA TYR A 159 -1.40 -29.95 -23.94
C TYR A 159 -0.64 -31.28 -23.98
N LYS A 160 -1.34 -32.36 -23.64
CA LYS A 160 -0.94 -33.69 -24.10
C LYS A 160 -1.33 -33.73 -25.56
N ASP A 161 -0.34 -33.59 -26.43
CA ASP A 161 -0.46 -33.98 -27.83
C ASP A 161 -0.97 -35.43 -27.88
N ASP A 162 -2.01 -35.62 -28.66
CA ASP A 162 -2.52 -36.92 -29.09
C ASP A 162 -1.43 -37.65 -29.88
N GLU A 163 -0.97 -38.81 -29.39
CA GLU A 163 -0.45 -39.94 -30.20
C GLU A 163 -0.72 -41.27 -29.49
#